data_AF-A0A3Q0ILH5-F1
#
_entry.id   AF-A0A3Q0ILH5-F1
#
_cell.length_a   1.000
_cell.length_b   1.000
_cell.length_c   1.000
_cell.angle_alpha   90.00
_cell.angle_beta   90.00
_cell.angle_gamma   90.00
#
_symmetry.space_group_name_H-M   'P 1'
#
loop_
_entity.id
_entity.type
_entity.pdbx_description
1 polymer ?
#
loop_
_entity_poly.entity_id
_entity_poly.type
_entity_poly.pdbx_seq_one_letter_code
_entity_poly.pdbx_strand_id
1 'polypeptide(L)'
;MNAQSSRSHTICTIYFGAVAKLHLVDLAGSEQLFSLSDNYLLRNEARKINLSLHYLEQVMIALDEPNRHHIPYRNSTLTSILKDSLGGNGITSMIAVVSMDRYNQHQTLATLKFAQRTLRVSNYLQGII
;
A
#
# COMPACT_ATOMS: atom_id res chain seq x y z
N MET A 1 1.17 21.20 7.04
CA MET A 1 0.65 19.83 6.81
C MET A 1 -0.83 19.90 6.55
N ASN A 2 -1.36 19.07 5.66
CA ASN A 2 -2.74 19.18 5.17
C ASN A 2 -3.73 18.65 6.21
N ALA A 3 -4.62 19.52 6.71
CA ALA A 3 -5.70 19.15 7.62
C ALA A 3 -6.76 18.24 6.96
N GLN A 4 -6.78 18.16 5.62
CA GLN A 4 -7.68 17.31 4.84
C GLN A 4 -7.09 15.94 4.48
N SER A 5 -5.86 15.60 4.92
CA SER A 5 -5.28 14.28 4.64
C SER A 5 -6.08 13.19 5.36
N SER A 6 -6.53 12.18 4.62
CA SER A 6 -7.18 10.99 5.18
C SER A 6 -6.20 10.24 6.09
N ARG A 7 -6.66 9.87 7.29
CA ARG A 7 -5.87 9.14 8.31
C ARG A 7 -6.20 7.65 8.39
N SER A 8 -6.76 7.11 7.32
CA SER A 8 -7.16 5.71 7.20
C SER A 8 -7.00 5.23 5.77
N HIS A 9 -6.71 3.94 5.60
CA HIS A 9 -6.81 3.30 4.29
C HIS A 9 -8.24 2.87 4.03
N THR A 10 -8.74 3.08 2.81
CA THR A 10 -10.06 2.64 2.39
C THR A 10 -9.93 1.60 1.30
N ILE A 11 -10.67 0.50 1.41
CA ILE A 11 -10.79 -0.50 0.34
C ILE A 11 -12.26 -0.68 0.03
N CYS A 12 -12.67 -0.30 -1.18
CA CYS A 12 -13.97 -0.63 -1.72
C CYS A 12 -13.82 -1.83 -2.66
N THR A 13 -14.56 -2.90 -2.40
CA THR A 13 -14.55 -4.10 -3.26
C THR A 13 -15.87 -4.21 -3.97
N ILE A 14 -15.81 -4.25 -5.31
CA ILE A 14 -16.96 -4.48 -6.17
C ILE A 14 -16.88 -5.91 -6.68
N TYR A 15 -17.93 -6.70 -6.46
CA TYR A 15 -18.03 -8.07 -6.95
C TYR A 15 -18.84 -8.11 -8.25
N PHE A 16 -18.27 -8.75 -9.27
CA PHE A 16 -18.92 -9.01 -10.54
C PHE A 16 -19.25 -10.50 -10.62
N GLY A 17 -20.47 -10.84 -10.16
CA GLY A 17 -20.87 -12.23 -9.99
C GLY A 17 -20.04 -12.95 -8.93
N ALA A 18 -19.85 -14.27 -9.09
CA ALA A 18 -19.17 -15.10 -8.10
C ALA A 18 -17.64 -15.17 -8.27
N VAL A 19 -17.10 -14.75 -9.43
CA VAL A 19 -15.72 -15.07 -9.83
C VAL A 19 -14.82 -13.86 -10.04
N ALA A 20 -15.38 -12.67 -10.26
CA ALA A 20 -14.60 -11.47 -10.52
C ALA A 20 -14.80 -10.41 -9.42
N LYS A 21 -13.72 -9.70 -9.09
CA LYS A 21 -13.74 -8.60 -8.12
C LYS A 21 -12.81 -7.47 -8.54
N LEU A 22 -13.19 -6.24 -8.23
CA LEU A 22 -12.39 -5.03 -8.39
C LEU A 22 -12.17 -4.40 -7.02
N HIS A 23 -10.90 -4.16 -6.67
CA HIS A 23 -10.53 -3.41 -5.49
C HIS A 23 -10.18 -1.97 -5.87
N LEU A 24 -10.92 -1.01 -5.32
CA LEU A 24 -10.57 0.41 -5.33
C LEU A 24 -9.96 0.76 -3.98
N VAL A 25 -8.66 1.04 -3.98
CA VAL A 25 -7.86 1.22 -2.76
C VAL A 25 -7.40 2.67 -2.68
N ASP A 26 -7.76 3.34 -1.59
CA ASP A 26 -7.22 4.63 -1.20
C ASP A 26 -6.27 4.45 -0.02
N LEU A 27 -5.04 4.94 -0.15
CA LEU A 27 -4.01 4.81 0.86
C LEU A 27 -3.78 6.16 1.56
N ALA A 28 -3.87 6.17 2.89
CA ALA A 28 -3.42 7.29 3.69
C ALA A 28 -1.94 7.62 3.44
N GLY A 29 -1.56 8.86 3.74
CA GLY A 29 -0.20 9.34 3.57
C GLY A 29 0.83 8.64 4.44
N SER A 30 2.09 8.66 4.00
CA SER A 30 3.25 8.08 4.69
C SER A 30 4.04 9.11 5.50
N GLU A 31 3.39 10.17 5.96
CA GLU A 31 4.07 11.28 6.62
C GLU A 31 4.85 10.85 7.88
N GLN A 32 5.99 11.51 8.09
CA GLN A 32 6.88 11.23 9.20
C GLN A 32 6.35 11.82 10.51
N LEU A 33 6.47 11.03 11.59
CA LEU A 33 5.99 11.36 12.94
C LEU A 33 6.68 12.55 13.61
N PHE A 34 7.75 13.08 13.04
CA PHE A 34 8.58 14.15 13.64
C PHE A 34 7.81 15.46 13.86
N SER A 35 6.69 15.67 13.17
CA SER A 35 5.87 16.88 13.30
C SER A 35 4.75 16.79 14.35
N LEU A 36 4.54 15.63 14.98
CA LEU A 36 3.43 15.35 15.90
C LEU A 36 3.89 15.26 17.37
N SER A 37 4.94 16.00 17.73
CA SER A 37 5.74 15.76 18.94
C SER A 37 4.94 15.75 20.25
N ASP A 38 3.82 16.46 20.36
CA ASP A 38 3.22 16.70 21.67
C ASP A 38 1.92 15.92 21.94
N ASN A 39 1.36 15.23 20.93
CA ASN A 39 0.11 14.48 21.09
C ASN A 39 0.30 12.97 20.89
N TYR A 40 0.24 12.22 21.99
CA TYR A 40 0.38 10.77 22.01
C TYR A 40 -0.64 10.04 21.13
N LEU A 41 -1.91 10.48 21.12
CA LEU A 41 -2.97 9.85 20.34
C LEU A 41 -2.71 9.99 18.84
N LEU A 42 -2.37 11.21 18.40
CA LEU A 42 -2.01 11.49 17.00
C LEU A 42 -0.78 10.71 16.57
N ARG A 43 0.24 10.63 17.42
CA ARG A 43 1.46 9.87 17.15
C ARG A 43 1.15 8.37 17.00
N ASN A 44 0.31 7.81 17.86
CA ASN A 44 -0.04 6.39 17.80
C ASN A 44 -0.92 6.06 16.59
N GLU A 45 -1.81 6.97 16.19
CA GLU A 45 -2.60 6.88 14.96
C GLU A 45 -1.68 6.85 13.73
N ALA A 46 -0.82 7.86 13.57
CA ALA A 46 0.11 7.93 12.45
C ALA A 46 1.10 6.75 12.44
N ARG A 47 1.48 6.21 13.60
CA ARG A 47 2.27 4.97 13.69
C ARG A 47 1.52 3.78 13.09
N LYS A 48 0.21 3.64 13.34
CA LYS A 48 -0.58 2.53 12.78
C LYS A 48 -0.70 2.62 11.27
N ILE A 49 -0.93 3.82 10.72
CA ILE A 49 -0.97 4.08 9.28
C ILE A 49 0.35 3.67 8.62
N ASN A 50 1.46 4.17 9.16
CA ASN A 50 2.79 3.84 8.63
C ASN A 50 3.12 2.35 8.78
N LEU A 51 2.61 1.68 9.82
CA LEU A 51 2.80 0.25 10.01
C LEU A 51 2.08 -0.58 8.93
N SER A 52 0.84 -0.23 8.55
CA SER A 52 0.16 -0.92 7.44
C SER A 52 0.86 -0.70 6.10
N LEU A 53 1.33 0.51 5.81
CA LEU A 53 2.11 0.80 4.61
C LEU A 53 3.45 0.05 4.61
N HIS A 54 4.11 -0.05 5.76
CA HIS A 54 5.34 -0.81 5.91
C HIS A 54 5.12 -2.30 5.60
N TYR A 55 4.07 -2.91 6.15
CA TYR A 55 3.75 -4.31 5.84
C TYR A 55 3.40 -4.52 4.37
N LEU A 56 2.74 -3.55 3.73
CA LEU A 56 2.49 -3.57 2.29
C LEU A 56 3.81 -3.54 1.50
N GLU A 57 4.76 -2.70 1.88
CA GLU A 57 6.10 -2.67 1.27
C GLU A 57 6.85 -4.00 1.48
N GLN A 58 6.77 -4.61 2.67
CA GLN A 58 7.40 -5.90 2.95
C GLN A 58 6.84 -7.03 2.08
N VAL A 59 5.55 -7.01 1.75
CA VAL A 59 4.96 -7.95 0.80
C VAL A 59 5.55 -7.75 -0.59
N MET A 60 5.67 -6.51 -1.08
CA MET A 60 6.25 -6.22 -2.39
C MET A 60 7.71 -6.66 -2.48
N ILE A 61 8.52 -6.39 -1.45
CA ILE A 61 9.92 -6.82 -1.37
C ILE A 61 10.01 -8.35 -1.39
N ALA A 62 9.18 -9.03 -0.58
CA ALA A 62 9.17 -10.48 -0.54
C ALA A 62 8.76 -11.12 -1.88
N LEU A 63 7.91 -10.44 -2.68
CA LEU A 63 7.51 -10.89 -4.01
C LEU A 63 8.57 -10.64 -5.10
N ASP A 64 9.46 -9.67 -4.90
CA ASP A 64 10.62 -9.42 -5.79
C ASP A 64 11.77 -10.43 -5.54
N GLU A 65 11.72 -11.18 -4.44
CA GLU A 65 12.74 -12.17 -4.07
C GLU A 65 12.44 -13.56 -4.69
N PRO A 66 13.22 -14.05 -5.69
CA PRO A 66 12.87 -15.25 -6.47
C PRO A 66 12.83 -16.55 -5.66
N ASN A 67 13.55 -16.62 -4.53
CA ASN A 67 13.66 -17.81 -3.69
C ASN A 67 12.83 -17.71 -2.40
N ARG A 68 11.96 -16.71 -2.28
CA ARG A 68 11.17 -16.49 -1.07
C ARG A 68 9.90 -17.33 -1.09
N HIS A 69 9.84 -18.35 -0.23
CA HIS A 69 8.65 -19.19 -0.10
C HIS A 69 7.52 -18.52 0.69
N HIS A 70 7.84 -17.71 1.69
CA HIS A 70 6.84 -17.09 2.57
C HIS A 70 6.68 -15.59 2.30
N ILE A 71 5.47 -15.22 1.89
CA ILE A 71 5.06 -13.82 1.71
C ILE A 71 4.18 -13.38 2.90
N PRO A 72 4.53 -12.31 3.62
CA PRO A 72 3.92 -11.97 4.91
C PRO A 72 2.57 -11.23 4.79
N TYR A 73 1.63 -11.73 3.97
CA TYR A 73 0.32 -11.09 3.78
C TYR A 73 -0.49 -10.94 5.08
N ARG A 74 -0.26 -11.81 6.06
CA ARG A 74 -1.01 -11.85 7.33
C ARG A 74 -0.59 -10.79 8.35
N ASN A 75 0.48 -10.02 8.07
CA ASN A 75 0.97 -9.01 9.02
C ASN A 75 0.03 -7.80 9.16
N SER A 76 -0.86 -7.58 8.18
CA SER A 76 -1.90 -6.55 8.26
C SER A 76 -3.18 -6.96 7.55
N THR A 77 -4.29 -6.34 7.94
CA THR A 77 -5.58 -6.49 7.23
C THR A 77 -5.49 -6.02 5.78
N LEU A 78 -4.78 -4.92 5.54
CA LEU A 78 -4.55 -4.36 4.20
C LEU A 78 -3.90 -5.39 3.28
N THR A 79 -2.76 -5.96 3.70
CA THR A 79 -2.04 -6.97 2.93
C THR A 79 -2.80 -8.29 2.80
N SER A 80 -3.63 -8.64 3.80
CA SER A 80 -4.46 -9.86 3.72
C SER A 80 -5.54 -9.74 2.67
N ILE A 81 -6.19 -8.57 2.58
CA ILE A 81 -7.23 -8.30 1.58
C ILE A 81 -6.62 -8.24 0.17
N LEU A 82 -5.45 -7.61 0.02
CA LEU A 82 -4.79 -7.42 -1.27
C LEU A 82 -3.97 -8.63 -1.75
N LYS A 83 -4.02 -9.76 -1.03
CA LYS A 83 -3.27 -10.97 -1.38
C LYS A 83 -3.49 -11.43 -2.82
N ASP A 84 -4.73 -11.36 -3.32
CA ASP A 84 -5.01 -11.81 -4.69
C ASP A 84 -4.58 -10.78 -5.74
N SER A 85 -4.42 -9.51 -5.33
CA SER A 85 -4.00 -8.40 -6.21
C SER A 85 -2.48 -8.29 -6.33
N LEU A 86 -1.72 -8.72 -5.31
CA LEU A 86 -0.26 -8.63 -5.27
C LEU A 86 0.32 -10.04 -5.26
N GLY A 87 0.99 -10.46 -6.33
CA GLY A 87 1.52 -11.81 -6.48
C GLY A 87 0.47 -12.89 -6.76
N GLY A 88 -0.79 -12.50 -6.99
CA GLY A 88 -1.94 -13.39 -7.14
C GLY A 88 -2.59 -13.34 -8.53
N ASN A 89 -3.86 -13.74 -8.59
CA ASN A 89 -4.68 -13.74 -9.81
C ASN A 89 -5.51 -12.44 -9.91
N GLY A 90 -4.84 -11.33 -10.20
CA GLY A 90 -5.48 -10.04 -10.39
C GLY A 90 -4.62 -9.12 -11.24
N ILE A 91 -5.25 -8.23 -12.00
CA ILE A 91 -4.54 -7.13 -12.66
C ILE A 91 -4.48 -5.97 -11.67
N THR A 92 -3.28 -5.47 -11.42
CA THR A 92 -3.06 -4.42 -10.42
C THR A 92 -2.33 -3.25 -11.06
N SER A 93 -2.86 -2.06 -10.81
CA SER A 93 -2.25 -0.80 -11.20
C SER A 93 -2.19 0.12 -9.99
N MET A 94 -1.10 0.87 -9.86
CA MET A 94 -0.91 1.85 -8.81
C MET A 94 -0.84 3.26 -9.42
N ILE A 95 -1.49 4.22 -8.76
CA ILE A 95 -1.35 5.64 -9.06
C ILE A 95 -0.49 6.26 -7.96
N ALA A 96 0.68 6.79 -8.35
CA ALA A 96 1.57 7.50 -7.44
C ALA A 96 1.27 9.01 -7.48
N VAL A 97 0.63 9.54 -6.44
CA VAL A 97 0.34 10.97 -6.30
C VAL A 97 1.46 11.62 -5.49
N VAL A 98 2.15 12.60 -6.08
CA VAL A 98 3.31 13.26 -5.49
C VAL A 98 3.21 14.78 -5.52
N SER A 99 3.89 15.44 -4.60
CA SER A 99 4.01 16.91 -4.59
C SER A 99 5.22 17.38 -5.39
N MET A 100 5.08 18.51 -6.09
CA MET A 100 6.16 19.18 -6.80
C MET A 100 6.95 20.16 -5.91
N ASP A 101 6.52 20.38 -4.66
CA ASP A 101 7.16 21.33 -3.76
C ASP A 101 8.52 20.83 -3.27
N ARG A 102 9.51 21.74 -3.24
CA ARG A 102 10.87 21.43 -2.77
C ARG A 102 10.90 20.90 -1.33
N TYR A 103 10.01 21.40 -0.47
CA TYR A 103 9.88 20.95 0.92
C TYR A 103 9.44 19.48 1.04
N ASN A 104 8.76 18.94 0.01
CA ASN A 104 8.23 17.58 0.01
C ASN A 104 9.09 16.58 -0.77
N GLN A 105 10.28 16.99 -1.27
CA GLN A 105 11.14 16.15 -2.09
C GLN A 105 11.43 14.77 -1.48
N HIS A 106 11.63 14.70 -0.17
CA HIS A 106 11.88 13.43 0.51
C HIS A 106 10.66 12.50 0.47
N GLN A 107 9.46 13.04 0.68
CA GLN A 107 8.20 12.28 0.59
C GLN A 107 7.91 11.85 -0.85
N THR A 108 8.10 12.76 -1.81
CA THR A 108 7.98 12.46 -3.24
C THR A 108 8.91 11.31 -3.64
N LEU A 109 10.18 11.34 -3.22
CA LEU A 109 11.11 10.25 -3.48
C LEU A 109 10.69 8.94 -2.82
N ALA A 110 10.15 8.99 -1.60
CA ALA A 110 9.63 7.80 -0.91
C ALA A 110 8.46 7.17 -1.67
N THR A 111 7.47 7.97 -2.10
CA THR A 111 6.33 7.50 -2.90
C THR A 111 6.78 6.91 -4.24
N LEU A 112 7.75 7.54 -4.92
CA LEU A 112 8.28 7.01 -6.19
C LEU A 112 9.01 5.67 -6.00
N LYS A 113 9.80 5.53 -4.94
CA LYS A 113 10.45 4.26 -4.58
C LYS A 113 9.43 3.18 -4.23
N PHE A 114 8.33 3.54 -3.58
CA PHE A 114 7.23 2.63 -3.29
C PHE A 114 6.55 2.16 -4.59
N ALA A 115 6.25 3.08 -5.51
CA ALA A 115 5.70 2.76 -6.82
C ALA A 115 6.65 1.88 -7.65
N GLN A 116 7.95 2.15 -7.61
CA GLN A 116 8.95 1.33 -8.29
C GLN A 116 8.96 -0.12 -7.78
N ARG A 117 8.76 -0.35 -6.48
CA ARG A 117 8.64 -1.73 -5.93
C ARG A 117 7.37 -2.41 -6.37
N THR A 118 6.26 -1.66 -6.45
CA THR A 118 5.00 -2.19 -6.95
C THR A 118 5.13 -2.69 -8.40
N LEU A 119 5.88 -1.97 -9.24
CA LEU A 119 6.15 -2.38 -10.63
C LEU A 119 6.92 -3.71 -10.76
N ARG A 120 7.63 -4.14 -9.71
CA ARG A 120 8.38 -5.40 -9.73
C ARG A 120 7.54 -6.60 -9.31
N VAL A 121 6.35 -6.37 -8.76
CA VAL A 121 5.44 -7.44 -8.39
C VAL A 121 4.88 -8.08 -9.66
N SER A 122 5.11 -9.39 -9.80
CA SER A 122 4.56 -10.19 -10.89
C SER A 122 3.31 -10.94 -10.44
N ASN A 123 2.23 -10.83 -11.22
CA ASN A 123 0.97 -11.53 -10.97
C ASN A 123 0.83 -12.75 -11.91
N TYR A 124 0.14 -13.77 -11.43
CA TYR A 124 -0.12 -15.02 -12.16
C TYR A 124 -1.58 -15.06 -12.57
N LEU A 125 -1.88 -14.46 -13.73
CA LEU A 125 -3.22 -14.43 -14.28
C LEU A 125 -3.62 -15.83 -14.75
N GLN A 126 -4.56 -16.46 -14.05
CA GLN A 126 -5.22 -17.67 -14.53
C GLN A 126 -6.41 -17.24 -15.38
N GLY A 127 -6.43 -17.66 -16.64
CA GLY A 127 -7.55 -17.40 -17.54
C GLY A 127 -8.84 -17.96 -16.97
N ILE A 128 -9.94 -17.21 -17.13
CA ILE A 128 -11.28 -17.74 -16.92
C ILE A 128 -11.56 -18.64 -18.13
N ILE A 129 -11.40 -19.95 -17.94
CA ILE A 129 -11.80 -20.97 -18.93
C ILE A 129 -13.32 -21.12 -18.86
#